data_AF-A0A357BWP8-F1
#
_entry.id   AF-A0A357BWP8-F1
#
_cell.length_a   1.000
_cell.length_b   1.000
_cell.length_c   1.000
_cell.angle_alpha   90.00
_cell.angle_beta   90.00
_cell.angle_gamma   90.00
#
_symmetry.space_group_name_H-M   'P 1'
#
loop_
_entity.id
_entity.type
_entity.pdbx_description
1 polymer ?
#
loop_
_entity_poly.entity_id
_entity_poly.type
_entity_poly.pdbx_seq_one_letter_code
_entity_poly.pdbx_strand_id
1 'polypeptide(L)'
;ADSVNDENHIVGIKLIVIDAQSQVPIIGEKPIDTHVYLANETVLPDLRASLLNTKIGDTFLWHPKESDNSVPDKTYKVEVTEIQKLVPIELTDEFIKEYTKEKMNTLEEFRNELEFQMQDDWNHKSRTAMEDQIVNKITEMHTISTPESIVKEVAKNMAEDIKKRYAHLPDSANISIENMLPGLMPVAERTVKWEIIRKKIIENEKLEVEDFDIENLVETEAARTKSDPDTVRRALMQNKNITDNIMHKKLMDFILDFAITNEVQFDEHGHYHPDGEYHHHDDEELELDHEHEHIH
;
A
#
# COMPACT_ATOMS: atom_id res chain seq x y z
N ALA A 1 15.59 -16.31 27.32
CA ALA A 1 16.00 -17.70 27.01
C ALA A 1 17.52 -17.70 26.87
N ASP A 2 18.20 -18.79 27.19
CA ASP A 2 19.67 -18.80 27.22
C ASP A 2 20.31 -19.01 25.83
N SER A 3 19.52 -19.44 24.85
CA SER A 3 19.93 -19.62 23.46
C SER A 3 18.72 -19.55 22.52
N VAL A 4 18.97 -19.19 21.25
CA VAL A 4 17.97 -19.22 20.16
C VAL A 4 17.87 -20.65 19.63
N ASN A 5 16.86 -21.40 20.04
CA ASN A 5 16.73 -22.82 19.66
C ASN A 5 15.74 -23.08 18.50
N ASP A 6 14.92 -22.09 18.18
CA ASP A 6 13.89 -22.13 17.14
C ASP A 6 13.57 -20.71 16.65
N GLU A 7 12.73 -20.58 15.62
CA GLU A 7 12.34 -19.28 15.03
C GLU A 7 11.34 -18.49 15.88
N ASN A 8 10.80 -19.06 16.97
CA ASN A 8 9.86 -18.38 17.87
C ASN A 8 10.60 -17.54 18.92
N HIS A 9 11.66 -16.85 18.52
CA HIS A 9 12.43 -15.96 19.38
C HIS A 9 12.49 -14.55 18.80
N ILE A 10 12.43 -13.57 19.69
CA ILE A 10 12.82 -12.18 19.40
C ILE A 10 14.23 -12.00 19.94
N VAL A 11 15.16 -11.65 19.05
CA VAL A 11 16.57 -11.46 19.38
C VAL A 11 16.89 -9.97 19.33
N GLY A 12 17.28 -9.41 20.47
CA GLY A 12 17.86 -8.07 20.54
C GLY A 12 19.28 -8.13 19.98
N ILE A 13 19.54 -7.33 18.96
CA ILE A 13 20.85 -7.24 18.31
C ILE A 13 21.34 -5.80 18.26
N LYS A 14 22.65 -5.65 18.39
CA LYS A 14 23.36 -4.40 18.18
C LYS A 14 24.20 -4.52 16.92
N LEU A 15 23.90 -3.67 15.95
CA LEU A 15 24.58 -3.61 14.66
C LEU A 15 25.63 -2.49 14.69
N ILE A 16 26.89 -2.87 14.49
CA ILE A 16 28.02 -1.93 14.41
C ILE A 16 28.58 -2.00 13.00
N VAL A 17 28.54 -0.89 12.25
CA VAL A 17 29.14 -0.83 10.90
C VAL A 17 30.65 -0.95 11.02
N ILE A 18 31.24 -1.91 10.31
CA ILE A 18 32.69 -2.13 10.28
C ILE A 18 33.23 -2.00 8.86
N ASP A 19 34.52 -1.67 8.78
CA ASP A 19 35.28 -1.77 7.53
C ASP A 19 35.60 -3.26 7.24
N ALA A 20 35.26 -3.72 6.04
CA ALA A 20 35.33 -5.14 5.66
C ALA A 20 36.77 -5.71 5.66
N GLN A 21 37.79 -4.86 5.53
CA GLN A 21 39.20 -5.31 5.48
C GLN A 21 39.86 -5.29 6.86
N SER A 22 39.53 -4.31 7.70
CA SER A 22 40.18 -4.10 9.00
C SER A 22 39.36 -4.62 10.19
N GLN A 23 38.08 -4.93 9.99
CA GLN A 23 37.12 -5.31 11.04
C GLN A 23 36.99 -4.29 12.18
N VAL A 24 37.40 -3.04 11.93
CA VAL A 24 37.31 -1.93 12.88
C VAL A 24 36.00 -1.17 12.65
N PRO A 25 35.29 -0.74 13.72
CA PRO A 25 34.12 0.13 13.58
C PRO A 25 34.43 1.40 12.79
N ILE A 26 33.56 1.75 11.85
CA ILE A 26 33.70 2.99 11.08
C ILE A 26 33.42 4.17 12.00
N ILE A 27 34.44 5.02 12.20
CA ILE A 27 34.37 6.19 13.08
C ILE A 27 33.32 7.17 12.54
N GLY A 28 32.23 7.36 13.29
CA GLY A 28 31.13 8.28 12.95
C GLY A 28 29.78 7.58 12.75
N GLU A 29 29.77 6.28 12.48
CA GLU A 29 28.55 5.47 12.41
C GLU A 29 28.13 5.06 13.83
N LYS A 30 26.88 5.37 14.21
CA LYS A 30 26.35 4.98 15.53
C LYS A 30 25.87 3.54 15.49
N PRO A 31 26.09 2.75 16.56
CA PRO A 31 25.47 1.44 16.68
C PRO A 31 23.94 1.53 16.59
N ILE A 32 23.33 0.59 15.90
CA ILE A 32 21.87 0.47 15.79
C ILE A 32 21.44 -0.69 16.69
N ASP A 33 20.67 -0.38 17.73
CA ASP A 33 20.04 -1.39 18.57
C ASP A 33 18.64 -1.70 18.01
N THR A 34 18.38 -2.95 17.68
CA THR A 34 17.09 -3.39 17.10
C THR A 34 16.71 -4.78 17.60
N HIS A 35 15.44 -5.15 17.40
CA HIS A 35 14.90 -6.46 17.75
C HIS A 35 14.47 -7.18 16.48
N VAL A 36 14.93 -8.43 16.32
CA VAL A 36 14.62 -9.28 15.16
C VAL A 36 13.71 -10.40 15.61
N TYR A 37 12.49 -10.43 15.09
CA TYR A 37 11.58 -11.57 15.23
C TYR A 37 11.91 -12.61 14.15
N LEU A 38 12.47 -13.75 14.54
CA LEU A 38 13.06 -14.70 13.58
C LEU A 38 12.04 -15.36 12.64
N ALA A 39 10.79 -15.53 13.08
CA ALA A 39 9.73 -16.07 12.22
C ALA A 39 9.13 -15.02 11.26
N ASN A 40 9.62 -13.79 11.25
CA ASN A 40 9.19 -12.79 10.27
C ASN A 40 9.82 -13.08 8.90
N GLU A 41 8.98 -13.23 7.87
CA GLU A 41 9.39 -13.52 6.49
C GLU A 41 10.24 -12.41 5.87
N THR A 42 10.15 -11.18 6.38
CA THR A 42 10.97 -10.05 5.88
C THR A 42 12.40 -10.06 6.41
N VAL A 43 12.73 -10.92 7.38
CA VAL A 43 14.10 -11.06 7.90
C VAL A 43 14.93 -11.84 6.89
N LEU A 44 16.06 -11.26 6.47
CA LEU A 44 16.95 -11.87 5.51
C LEU A 44 17.39 -13.28 5.98
N PRO A 45 17.37 -14.30 5.09
CA PRO A 45 17.61 -15.69 5.47
C PRO A 45 18.98 -15.93 6.11
N ASP A 46 20.01 -15.21 5.68
CA ASP A 46 21.37 -15.27 6.21
C ASP A 46 21.48 -14.75 7.64
N LEU A 47 20.83 -13.64 7.95
CA LEU A 47 20.75 -13.08 9.28
C LEU A 47 20.01 -14.04 10.21
N ARG A 48 18.89 -14.59 9.75
CA ARG A 48 18.12 -15.59 10.49
C ARG A 48 18.97 -16.82 10.82
N ALA A 49 19.65 -17.37 9.82
CA ALA A 49 20.53 -18.53 9.99
C ALA A 49 21.68 -18.24 10.96
N SER A 50 22.25 -17.04 10.90
CA SER A 50 23.35 -16.62 11.79
C SER A 50 22.90 -16.39 13.23
N LEU A 51 21.63 -16.04 13.46
CA LEU A 51 21.06 -15.87 14.80
C LEU A 51 20.60 -17.19 15.44
N LEU A 52 20.35 -18.24 14.64
CA LEU A 52 20.02 -19.56 15.17
C LEU A 52 21.20 -20.14 15.97
N ASN A 53 20.89 -20.74 17.12
CA ASN A 53 21.84 -21.32 18.09
C ASN A 53 22.80 -20.32 18.75
N THR A 54 22.58 -19.01 18.59
CA THR A 54 23.35 -17.99 19.29
C THR A 54 22.92 -17.84 20.75
N LYS A 55 23.81 -17.31 21.57
CA LYS A 55 23.63 -16.96 22.97
C LYS A 55 23.83 -15.46 23.18
N ILE A 56 23.34 -14.97 24.32
CA ILE A 56 23.57 -13.58 24.74
C ILE A 56 25.09 -13.36 24.86
N GLY A 57 25.58 -12.31 24.21
CA GLY A 57 26.99 -11.95 24.12
C GLY A 57 27.74 -12.54 22.92
N ASP A 58 27.11 -13.40 22.11
CA ASP A 58 27.73 -13.87 20.88
C ASP A 58 27.84 -12.73 19.87
N THR A 59 28.94 -12.73 19.12
CA THR A 59 29.18 -11.75 18.05
C THR A 59 29.55 -12.44 16.76
N PHE A 60 29.01 -11.96 15.65
CA PHE A 60 29.32 -12.45 14.31
C PHE A 60 29.34 -11.30 13.30
N LEU A 61 29.87 -11.58 12.11
CA LEU A 61 29.86 -10.63 11.00
C LEU A 61 28.72 -10.96 10.06
N TRP A 62 28.01 -9.93 9.61
CA TRP A 62 26.90 -10.05 8.69
C TRP A 62 27.03 -9.05 7.55
N HIS A 63 26.89 -9.53 6.33
CA HIS A 63 26.99 -8.74 5.12
C HIS A 63 25.70 -8.90 4.28
N PRO A 64 24.71 -8.01 4.45
CA PRO A 64 23.36 -8.23 3.90
C PRO A 64 23.32 -8.32 2.36
N LYS A 65 24.29 -7.69 1.68
CA LYS A 65 24.38 -7.67 0.22
C LYS A 65 24.69 -9.04 -0.40
N GLU A 66 25.22 -9.99 0.38
CA GLU A 66 25.35 -11.39 -0.07
C GLU A 66 23.99 -12.06 -0.31
N SER A 67 22.94 -11.60 0.37
CA SER A 67 21.60 -12.20 0.31
C SER A 67 20.58 -11.35 -0.44
N ASP A 68 20.80 -10.05 -0.55
CA ASP A 68 19.92 -9.13 -1.27
C ASP A 68 20.73 -8.02 -1.94
N ASN A 69 20.79 -8.02 -3.28
CA ASN A 69 21.54 -7.03 -4.05
C ASN A 69 20.94 -5.61 -4.00
N SER A 70 19.72 -5.45 -3.47
CA SER A 70 19.06 -4.14 -3.32
C SER A 70 19.52 -3.36 -2.09
N VAL A 71 20.21 -4.01 -1.14
CA VAL A 71 20.65 -3.38 0.11
C VAL A 71 22.05 -2.74 -0.02
N PRO A 72 22.38 -1.75 0.82
CA PRO A 72 23.68 -1.10 0.82
C PRO A 72 24.84 -2.07 1.07
N ASP A 73 25.96 -1.84 0.38
CA ASP A 73 27.23 -2.57 0.54
C ASP A 73 27.91 -2.21 1.87
N LYS A 74 27.44 -2.80 2.97
CA LYS A 74 27.94 -2.57 4.32
C LYS A 74 28.14 -3.89 5.05
N THR A 75 29.19 -3.97 5.87
CA THR A 75 29.41 -5.10 6.78
C THR A 75 29.09 -4.66 8.20
N TYR A 76 28.32 -5.49 8.90
CA TYR A 76 27.92 -5.26 10.28
C TYR A 76 28.58 -6.30 11.19
N LYS A 77 29.17 -5.83 12.28
CA LYS A 77 29.40 -6.67 13.45
C LYS A 77 28.11 -6.68 14.26
N VAL A 78 27.50 -7.85 14.36
CA VAL A 78 26.29 -8.10 15.13
C VAL A 78 26.68 -8.60 16.50
N GLU A 79 26.10 -8.01 17.55
CA GLU A 79 26.22 -8.48 18.93
C GLU A 79 24.82 -8.83 19.45
N VAL A 80 24.66 -10.04 19.98
CA VAL A 80 23.39 -10.49 20.58
C VAL A 80 23.29 -9.94 22.00
N THR A 81 22.38 -9.00 22.20
CA THR A 81 22.21 -8.30 23.49
C THR A 81 21.12 -8.95 24.34
N GLU A 82 20.08 -9.51 23.72
CA GLU A 82 18.93 -10.07 24.41
C GLU A 82 18.30 -11.22 23.61
N ILE A 83 17.78 -12.23 24.29
CA ILE A 83 17.00 -13.32 23.67
C ILE A 83 15.70 -13.52 24.44
N GLN A 84 14.58 -13.17 23.81
CA GLN A 84 13.23 -13.40 24.32
C GLN A 84 12.59 -14.56 23.56
N LYS A 85 11.99 -15.51 24.28
CA LYS A 85 11.21 -16.59 23.65
C LYS A 85 9.77 -16.14 23.55
N LEU A 86 9.22 -16.18 22.34
CA LEU A 86 7.79 -15.96 22.11
C LEU A 86 7.06 -17.23 22.56
N VAL A 87 6.22 -17.10 23.58
CA VAL A 87 5.27 -18.15 23.94
C VAL A 87 3.93 -17.70 23.38
N PRO A 88 3.46 -18.28 22.26
CA PRO A 88 2.17 -17.93 21.72
C PRO A 88 1.10 -18.24 22.77
N ILE A 89 0.27 -17.24 23.07
CA ILE A 89 -0.88 -17.44 23.95
C ILE A 89 -1.93 -18.20 23.15
N GLU A 90 -2.57 -19.18 23.78
CA GLU A 90 -3.69 -19.87 23.16
C GLU A 90 -4.84 -18.88 22.91
N LEU A 91 -5.42 -18.94 21.72
CA LEU A 91 -6.60 -18.15 21.35
C LEU A 91 -7.81 -18.65 22.17
N THR A 92 -7.97 -18.09 23.35
CA THR A 92 -9.01 -18.40 24.34
C THR A 92 -9.94 -17.20 24.51
N ASP A 93 -11.15 -17.43 25.02
CA ASP A 93 -12.12 -16.36 25.29
C ASP A 93 -11.55 -15.31 26.26
N GLU A 94 -10.75 -15.73 27.25
CA GLU A 94 -10.04 -14.85 28.16
C GLU A 94 -9.04 -13.93 27.44
N PHE A 95 -8.26 -14.49 26.52
CA PHE A 95 -7.33 -13.71 25.71
C PHE A 95 -8.05 -12.70 24.82
N ILE A 96 -9.18 -13.09 24.20
CA ILE A 96 -9.99 -12.18 23.37
C ILE A 96 -10.54 -11.03 24.20
N LYS A 97 -11.04 -11.29 25.42
CA LYS A 97 -11.51 -10.22 26.33
C LYS A 97 -10.40 -9.22 26.65
N GLU A 98 -9.21 -9.72 26.98
CA GLU A 98 -8.06 -8.87 27.28
C GLU A 98 -7.61 -8.06 26.05
N TYR A 99 -7.44 -8.73 24.91
CA TYR A 99 -6.99 -8.13 23.66
C TYR A 99 -7.95 -7.06 23.14
N THR A 100 -9.24 -7.35 23.18
CA THR A 100 -10.29 -6.46 22.64
C THR A 100 -10.73 -5.39 23.64
N LYS A 101 -10.15 -5.38 24.86
CA LYS A 101 -10.53 -4.50 25.98
C LYS A 101 -12.03 -4.63 26.30
N GLU A 102 -12.48 -5.86 26.49
CA GLU A 102 -13.87 -6.24 26.81
C GLU A 102 -14.91 -5.86 25.74
N LYS A 103 -14.48 -5.56 24.51
CA LYS A 103 -15.40 -5.32 23.39
C LYS A 103 -16.00 -6.62 22.85
N MET A 104 -15.26 -7.72 22.93
CA MET A 104 -15.72 -9.06 22.53
C MET A 104 -15.40 -10.06 23.64
N ASN A 105 -16.30 -11.01 23.83
CA ASN A 105 -16.28 -11.94 24.94
C ASN A 105 -15.87 -13.35 24.55
N THR A 106 -15.96 -13.69 23.28
CA THR A 106 -15.70 -15.06 22.79
C THR A 106 -14.82 -15.04 21.55
N LEU A 107 -14.10 -16.15 21.34
CA LEU A 107 -13.36 -16.41 20.12
C LEU A 107 -14.27 -16.43 18.88
N GLU A 108 -15.51 -16.88 19.03
CA GLU A 108 -16.49 -16.90 17.93
C GLU A 108 -16.91 -15.48 17.52
N GLU A 109 -17.20 -14.59 18.48
CA GLU A 109 -17.47 -13.18 18.21
C GLU A 109 -16.30 -12.52 17.48
N PHE A 110 -15.06 -12.78 17.93
CA PHE A 110 -13.86 -12.25 17.29
C PHE A 110 -13.66 -12.75 15.87
N ARG A 111 -13.92 -14.04 15.61
CA ARG A 111 -13.84 -14.61 14.26
C ARG A 111 -14.88 -14.01 13.33
N ASN A 112 -16.12 -13.86 13.79
CA ASN A 112 -17.20 -13.29 12.97
C ASN A 112 -16.93 -11.82 12.63
N GLU A 113 -16.42 -11.04 13.59
CA GLU A 113 -16.02 -9.65 13.35
C GLU A 113 -14.87 -9.56 12.34
N LEU A 114 -13.86 -10.42 12.48
CA LEU A 114 -12.76 -10.48 11.52
C LEU A 114 -13.24 -10.88 10.12
N GLU A 115 -14.12 -11.87 10.02
CA GLU A 115 -14.71 -12.30 8.76
C GLU A 115 -15.52 -11.16 8.10
N PHE A 116 -16.30 -10.42 8.89
CA PHE A 116 -17.03 -9.25 8.42
C PHE A 116 -16.08 -8.16 7.89
N GLN A 117 -15.02 -7.83 8.64
CA GLN A 117 -14.02 -6.84 8.21
C GLN A 117 -13.31 -7.28 6.92
N MET A 118 -12.90 -8.54 6.84
CA MET A 118 -12.27 -9.08 5.64
C MET A 118 -13.22 -9.06 4.44
N GLN A 119 -14.49 -9.43 4.64
CA GLN A 119 -15.49 -9.40 3.58
C GLN A 119 -15.77 -7.97 3.10
N ASP A 120 -15.86 -6.99 4.01
CA ASP A 120 -16.04 -5.59 3.66
C ASP A 120 -14.84 -5.04 2.86
N ASP A 121 -13.62 -5.34 3.30
CA ASP A 121 -12.39 -4.98 2.60
C ASP A 121 -12.33 -5.58 1.19
N TRP A 122 -12.67 -6.87 1.05
CA TRP A 122 -12.69 -7.55 -0.25
C TRP A 122 -13.79 -7.04 -1.16
N ASN A 123 -14.98 -6.75 -0.63
CA ASN A 123 -16.07 -6.13 -1.38
C ASN A 123 -15.64 -4.76 -1.92
N HIS A 124 -14.99 -3.96 -1.08
CA HIS A 124 -14.48 -2.64 -1.49
C HIS A 124 -13.41 -2.78 -2.57
N LYS A 125 -12.41 -3.64 -2.37
CA LYS A 125 -11.34 -3.88 -3.36
C LYS A 125 -11.89 -4.38 -4.69
N SER A 126 -12.78 -5.37 -4.66
CA SER A 126 -13.38 -5.94 -5.86
C SER A 126 -14.21 -4.90 -6.61
N ARG A 127 -14.96 -4.06 -5.88
CA ARG A 127 -15.76 -2.99 -6.48
C ARG A 127 -14.88 -1.94 -7.14
N THR A 128 -13.85 -1.45 -6.45
CA THR A 128 -12.90 -0.47 -7.00
C THR A 128 -12.20 -1.02 -8.25
N ALA A 129 -11.71 -2.26 -8.20
CA ALA A 129 -11.07 -2.90 -9.35
C ALA A 129 -12.02 -3.03 -10.56
N MET A 130 -13.29 -3.36 -10.31
CA MET A 130 -14.32 -3.44 -11.35
C MET A 130 -14.63 -2.07 -11.95
N GLU A 131 -14.79 -1.06 -11.10
CA GLU A 131 -15.00 0.34 -11.50
C GLU A 131 -13.84 0.85 -12.36
N ASP A 132 -12.59 0.57 -11.99
CA ASP A 132 -11.41 0.92 -12.78
C ASP A 132 -11.39 0.23 -14.14
N GLN A 133 -11.73 -1.06 -14.21
CA GLN A 133 -11.85 -1.78 -15.48
C GLN A 133 -12.92 -1.17 -16.40
N ILE A 134 -14.05 -0.75 -15.83
CA ILE A 134 -15.12 -0.07 -16.57
C ILE A 134 -14.61 1.25 -17.15
N VAL A 135 -13.97 2.08 -16.33
CA VAL A 135 -13.40 3.36 -16.77
C VAL A 135 -12.36 3.14 -17.87
N ASN A 136 -11.46 2.17 -17.70
CA ASN A 136 -10.45 1.82 -18.69
C ASN A 136 -11.10 1.43 -20.03
N LYS A 137 -12.04 0.49 -20.03
CA LYS A 137 -12.73 0.05 -21.25
C LYS A 137 -13.48 1.20 -21.93
N ILE A 138 -14.23 2.00 -21.18
CA ILE A 138 -14.99 3.11 -21.75
C ILE A 138 -14.05 4.17 -22.35
N THR A 139 -12.95 4.49 -21.66
CA THR A 139 -11.99 5.49 -22.16
C THR A 139 -11.21 4.97 -23.38
N GLU A 140 -10.94 3.67 -23.49
CA GLU A 140 -10.33 3.04 -24.67
C GLU A 140 -11.26 2.99 -25.88
N MET A 141 -12.56 2.76 -25.66
CA MET A 141 -13.58 2.73 -26.71
C MET A 141 -13.80 4.11 -27.36
N HIS A 142 -13.39 5.19 -26.71
CA HIS A 142 -13.65 6.56 -27.15
C HIS A 142 -12.35 7.35 -27.37
N THR A 143 -12.03 7.62 -28.63
CA THR A 143 -10.92 8.53 -29.00
C THR A 143 -11.36 9.99 -28.79
N ILE A 144 -11.11 10.52 -27.60
CA ILE A 144 -11.39 11.92 -27.24
C ILE A 144 -10.07 12.70 -27.20
N SER A 145 -10.02 13.82 -27.92
CA SER A 145 -8.88 14.75 -27.84
C SER A 145 -8.94 15.53 -26.53
N THR A 146 -7.98 15.32 -25.64
CA THR A 146 -7.84 16.07 -24.38
C THR A 146 -6.81 17.20 -24.52
N PRO A 147 -7.12 18.44 -24.13
CA PRO A 147 -6.14 19.52 -24.16
C PRO A 147 -4.96 19.23 -23.25
N GLU A 148 -3.74 19.31 -23.78
CA GLU A 148 -2.51 19.02 -23.03
C GLU A 148 -2.37 19.88 -21.77
N SER A 149 -2.83 21.14 -21.83
CA SER A 149 -2.83 22.04 -20.67
C SER A 149 -3.65 21.51 -19.50
N ILE A 150 -4.81 20.90 -19.77
CA ILE A 150 -5.69 20.32 -18.74
C ILE A 150 -5.07 19.02 -18.21
N VAL A 151 -4.54 18.17 -19.09
CA VAL A 151 -3.87 16.92 -18.68
C VAL A 151 -2.71 17.23 -17.75
N LYS A 152 -1.88 18.22 -18.10
CA LYS A 152 -0.75 18.65 -17.28
C LYS A 152 -1.17 19.21 -15.93
N GLU A 153 -2.27 19.96 -15.87
CA GLU A 153 -2.83 20.46 -14.62
C GLU A 153 -3.30 19.32 -13.71
N VAL A 154 -4.01 18.33 -14.27
CA VAL A 154 -4.45 17.14 -13.53
C VAL A 154 -3.24 16.33 -13.03
N ALA A 155 -2.24 16.09 -13.87
CA ALA A 155 -1.01 15.40 -13.48
C ALA A 155 -0.28 16.13 -12.34
N LYS A 156 -0.26 17.46 -12.38
CA LYS A 156 0.33 18.28 -11.31
C LYS A 156 -0.45 18.14 -10.00
N ASN A 157 -1.77 18.20 -10.04
CA ASN A 157 -2.61 18.01 -8.84
C ASN A 157 -2.40 16.61 -8.24
N MET A 158 -2.32 15.57 -9.08
CA MET A 158 -2.01 14.20 -8.64
C MET A 158 -0.63 14.13 -7.95
N ALA A 159 0.39 14.77 -8.51
CA ALA A 159 1.73 14.82 -7.92
C ALA A 159 1.73 15.57 -6.57
N GLU A 160 0.98 16.66 -6.46
CA GLU A 160 0.81 17.41 -5.21
C GLU A 160 0.12 16.56 -4.13
N ASP A 161 -0.92 15.79 -4.49
CA ASP A 161 -1.61 14.88 -3.57
C ASP A 161 -0.73 13.73 -3.09
N ILE A 162 0.09 13.16 -3.98
CA ILE A 162 1.09 12.16 -3.62
C ILE A 162 2.10 12.77 -2.63
N LYS A 163 2.67 13.94 -2.97
CA LYS A 163 3.62 14.63 -2.10
C LYS A 163 3.03 14.95 -0.72
N LYS A 164 1.77 15.40 -0.67
CA LYS A 164 1.06 15.68 0.58
C LYS A 164 0.85 14.42 1.41
N ARG A 165 0.49 13.29 0.79
CA ARG A 165 0.35 12.00 1.46
C ARG A 165 1.67 11.56 2.10
N TYR A 166 2.78 11.72 1.39
CA TYR A 166 4.10 11.31 1.87
C TYR A 166 4.87 12.38 2.66
N ALA A 167 4.30 13.57 2.88
CA ALA A 167 4.97 14.69 3.52
C ALA A 167 5.47 14.41 4.96
N HIS A 168 4.98 13.33 5.58
CA HIS A 168 5.41 12.87 6.90
C HIS A 168 6.69 12.03 6.87
N LEU A 169 7.17 11.61 5.70
CA LEU A 169 8.38 10.81 5.56
C LEU A 169 9.64 11.70 5.50
N PRO A 170 10.77 11.28 6.11
CA PRO A 170 12.01 12.06 6.15
C PRO A 170 12.55 12.50 4.78
N ASP A 171 12.40 11.65 3.76
CA ASP A 171 12.93 11.88 2.41
C ASP A 171 11.92 12.55 1.45
N SER A 172 10.69 12.81 1.93
CA SER A 172 9.61 13.38 1.11
C SER A 172 9.89 14.80 0.61
N ALA A 173 10.80 15.52 1.28
CA ALA A 173 11.23 16.86 0.89
C ALA A 173 11.97 16.88 -0.46
N ASN A 174 12.59 15.76 -0.85
CA ASN A 174 13.34 15.63 -2.10
C ASN A 174 12.47 15.18 -3.29
N ILE A 175 11.17 14.91 -3.07
CA ILE A 175 10.23 14.56 -4.14
C ILE A 175 9.91 15.83 -4.96
N SER A 176 10.50 15.91 -6.15
CA SER A 176 10.19 16.92 -7.17
C SER A 176 8.94 16.51 -7.94
N ILE A 177 7.99 17.44 -8.03
CA ILE A 177 6.75 17.28 -8.80
C ILE A 177 7.08 17.06 -10.28
N GLU A 178 8.04 17.83 -10.81
CA GLU A 178 8.46 17.78 -12.20
C GLU A 178 8.95 16.39 -12.61
N ASN A 179 9.66 15.69 -11.72
CA ASN A 179 10.14 14.33 -11.97
C ASN A 179 9.00 13.29 -12.01
N MET A 180 7.87 13.58 -11.38
CA MET A 180 6.70 12.67 -11.36
C MET A 180 5.79 12.85 -12.57
N LEU A 181 5.81 14.03 -13.20
CA LEU A 181 4.89 14.36 -14.29
C LEU A 181 4.93 13.33 -15.44
N PRO A 182 6.08 12.90 -15.99
CA PRO A 182 6.09 11.97 -17.12
C PRO A 182 5.35 10.66 -16.85
N GLY A 183 5.46 10.11 -15.65
CA GLY A 183 4.74 8.89 -15.25
C GLY A 183 3.25 9.13 -14.97
N LEU A 184 2.86 10.34 -14.57
CA LEU A 184 1.47 10.69 -14.27
C LEU A 184 0.69 11.18 -15.50
N MET A 185 1.36 11.63 -16.56
CA MET A 185 0.69 12.14 -17.78
C MET A 185 -0.31 11.14 -18.38
N PRO A 186 0.00 9.84 -18.56
CA PRO A 186 -0.96 8.87 -19.10
C PRO A 186 -2.20 8.69 -18.21
N VAL A 187 -1.99 8.64 -16.89
CA VAL A 187 -3.08 8.49 -15.90
C VAL A 187 -3.95 9.75 -15.87
N ALA A 188 -3.33 10.93 -15.94
CA ALA A 188 -4.03 12.20 -16.02
C ALA A 188 -4.83 12.33 -17.32
N GLU A 189 -4.30 11.89 -18.46
CA GLU A 189 -5.01 11.90 -19.74
C GLU A 189 -6.27 11.04 -19.66
N ARG A 190 -6.15 9.82 -19.12
CA ARG A 190 -7.29 8.94 -18.88
C ARG A 190 -8.32 9.58 -17.95
N THR A 191 -7.87 10.22 -16.87
CA THR A 191 -8.73 10.93 -15.92
C THR A 191 -9.52 12.04 -16.61
N VAL A 192 -8.86 12.85 -17.45
CA VAL A 192 -9.55 13.92 -18.21
C VAL A 192 -10.56 13.34 -19.20
N LYS A 193 -10.22 12.26 -19.91
CA LYS A 193 -11.17 11.57 -20.81
C LYS A 193 -12.39 11.08 -20.04
N TRP A 194 -12.17 10.39 -18.91
CA TRP A 194 -13.23 9.90 -18.06
C TRP A 194 -14.13 11.03 -17.55
N GLU A 195 -13.54 12.14 -17.09
CA GLU A 195 -14.28 13.32 -16.65
C GLU A 195 -15.21 13.91 -17.71
N ILE A 196 -14.79 13.91 -18.97
CA ILE A 196 -15.63 14.34 -20.10
C ILE A 196 -16.77 13.35 -20.33
N ILE A 197 -16.46 12.06 -20.35
CA ILE A 197 -17.44 10.99 -20.62
C ILE A 197 -18.49 10.93 -19.52
N ARG A 198 -18.09 10.88 -18.25
CA ARG A 198 -19.03 10.82 -17.11
C ARG A 198 -19.99 12.00 -17.11
N LYS A 199 -19.53 13.21 -17.42
CA LYS A 199 -20.39 14.40 -17.50
C LYS A 199 -21.43 14.23 -18.60
N LYS A 200 -21.03 13.69 -19.75
CA LYS A 200 -21.95 13.45 -20.86
C LYS A 200 -23.00 12.39 -20.53
N ILE A 201 -22.62 11.33 -19.81
CA ILE A 201 -23.57 10.31 -19.35
C ILE A 201 -24.56 10.92 -18.36
N ILE A 202 -24.06 11.62 -17.33
CA ILE A 202 -24.90 12.30 -16.33
C ILE A 202 -25.89 13.26 -17.00
N GLU A 203 -25.45 14.07 -17.97
CA GLU A 203 -26.32 14.99 -18.71
C GLU A 203 -27.38 14.27 -19.56
N ASN A 204 -26.98 13.24 -20.32
CA ASN A 204 -27.88 12.56 -21.25
C ASN A 204 -28.95 11.75 -20.51
N GLU A 205 -28.55 11.08 -19.43
CA GLU A 205 -29.42 10.23 -18.60
C GLU A 205 -30.11 11.02 -17.48
N LYS A 206 -29.76 12.31 -17.33
CA LYS A 206 -30.32 13.23 -16.33
C LYS A 206 -30.18 12.68 -14.91
N LEU A 207 -28.99 12.17 -14.60
CA LEU A 207 -28.68 11.69 -13.27
C LEU A 207 -28.56 12.88 -12.32
N GLU A 208 -29.35 12.86 -11.25
CA GLU A 208 -29.35 13.90 -10.21
C GLU A 208 -29.23 13.24 -8.84
N VAL A 209 -28.63 13.96 -7.88
CA VAL A 209 -28.64 13.56 -6.46
C VAL A 209 -29.97 14.01 -5.89
N GLU A 210 -30.77 13.06 -5.47
CA GLU A 210 -32.10 13.26 -4.91
C GLU A 210 -32.08 13.11 -3.39
N ASP A 211 -33.14 13.56 -2.73
CA ASP A 211 -33.25 13.52 -1.26
C ASP A 211 -33.14 12.09 -0.70
N PHE A 212 -33.61 11.09 -1.44
CA PHE A 212 -33.55 9.70 -1.00
C PHE A 212 -32.12 9.15 -1.01
N ASP A 213 -31.22 9.67 -1.86
CA ASP A 213 -29.84 9.18 -1.97
C ASP A 213 -29.01 9.54 -0.72
N ILE A 214 -29.43 10.57 0.01
CA ILE A 214 -28.75 11.05 1.21
C ILE A 214 -29.46 10.67 2.51
N GLU A 215 -30.66 10.08 2.44
CA GLU A 215 -31.51 9.86 3.63
C GLU A 215 -30.77 9.08 4.73
N ASN A 216 -30.14 7.96 4.39
CA ASN A 216 -29.39 7.16 5.35
C ASN A 216 -28.25 7.95 6.00
N LEU A 217 -27.57 8.81 5.23
CA LEU A 217 -26.50 9.66 5.75
C LEU A 217 -27.07 10.76 6.65
N VAL A 218 -28.20 11.35 6.28
CA VAL A 218 -28.93 12.32 7.10
C VAL A 218 -29.34 11.71 8.43
N GLU A 219 -29.97 10.53 8.43
CA GLU A 219 -30.41 9.84 9.64
C GLU A 219 -29.22 9.54 10.56
N THR A 220 -28.14 8.99 10.00
CA THR A 220 -26.92 8.66 10.75
C THR A 220 -26.28 9.90 11.36
N GLU A 221 -26.10 10.96 10.58
CA GLU A 221 -25.45 12.19 11.03
C GLU A 221 -26.33 13.00 11.98
N ALA A 222 -27.65 13.03 11.77
CA ALA A 222 -28.60 13.65 12.69
C ALA A 222 -28.61 12.95 14.05
N ALA A 223 -28.62 11.60 14.06
CA ALA A 223 -28.54 10.82 15.29
C ALA A 223 -27.20 11.05 16.03
N ARG A 224 -26.08 11.06 15.29
CA ARG A 224 -24.73 11.27 15.83
C ARG A 224 -24.55 12.67 16.42
N THR A 225 -25.04 13.69 15.72
CA THR A 225 -24.86 15.10 16.13
C THR A 225 -26.00 15.64 17.00
N LYS A 226 -27.10 14.89 17.13
CA LYS A 226 -28.37 15.31 17.76
C LYS A 226 -28.93 16.60 17.13
N SER A 227 -28.73 16.74 15.83
CA SER A 227 -29.20 17.89 15.04
C SER A 227 -30.53 17.58 14.37
N ASP A 228 -31.23 18.64 13.99
CA ASP A 228 -32.43 18.56 13.16
C ASP A 228 -32.12 17.94 11.77
N PRO A 229 -32.83 16.88 11.33
CA PRO A 229 -32.56 16.19 10.07
C PRO A 229 -32.60 17.10 8.84
N ASP A 230 -33.54 18.06 8.78
CA ASP A 230 -33.63 18.97 7.63
C ASP A 230 -32.42 19.90 7.54
N THR A 231 -31.88 20.30 8.69
CA THR A 231 -30.66 21.11 8.76
C THR A 231 -29.43 20.31 8.33
N VAL A 232 -29.33 19.04 8.74
CA VAL A 232 -28.27 18.13 8.30
C VAL A 232 -28.36 17.88 6.79
N ARG A 233 -29.57 17.61 6.28
CA ARG A 233 -29.83 17.42 4.85
C ARG A 233 -29.32 18.59 4.01
N ARG A 234 -29.70 19.82 4.37
CA ARG A 234 -29.22 21.02 3.66
C ARG A 234 -27.70 21.13 3.67
N ALA A 235 -27.06 20.84 4.80
CA ALA A 235 -25.60 20.89 4.91
C ALA A 235 -24.92 19.82 4.04
N LEU A 236 -25.45 18.60 4.00
CA LEU A 236 -24.93 17.51 3.17
C LEU A 236 -25.11 17.80 1.68
N MET A 237 -26.27 18.30 1.25
CA MET A 237 -26.52 18.68 -0.16
C MET A 237 -25.67 19.86 -0.63
N GLN A 238 -25.27 20.75 0.28
CA GLN A 238 -24.36 21.86 -0.04
C GLN A 238 -22.89 21.41 -0.08
N ASN A 239 -22.57 20.23 0.45
CA ASN A 239 -21.22 19.71 0.46
C ASN A 239 -20.92 19.00 -0.86
N LYS A 240 -20.22 19.71 -1.76
CA LYS A 240 -19.86 19.22 -3.08
C LYS A 240 -19.15 17.87 -3.07
N ASN A 241 -18.27 17.61 -2.10
CA ASN A 241 -17.55 16.34 -2.03
C ASN A 241 -18.51 15.17 -1.76
N ILE A 242 -19.52 15.39 -0.93
CA ILE A 242 -20.52 14.36 -0.62
C ILE A 242 -21.42 14.13 -1.83
N THR A 243 -21.93 15.20 -2.43
CA THR A 243 -22.81 15.08 -3.62
C THR A 243 -22.06 14.48 -4.81
N ASP A 244 -20.79 14.84 -5.03
CA ASP A 244 -19.98 14.28 -6.13
C ASP A 244 -19.71 12.79 -5.92
N ASN A 245 -19.47 12.35 -4.67
CA ASN A 245 -19.30 10.93 -4.34
C ASN A 245 -20.59 10.12 -4.55
N ILE A 246 -21.74 10.67 -4.16
CA ILE A 246 -23.04 10.03 -4.38
C ILE A 246 -23.36 9.95 -5.87
N MET A 247 -23.12 11.04 -6.60
CA MET A 247 -23.29 11.07 -8.05
C MET A 247 -22.39 10.05 -8.74
N HIS A 248 -21.13 9.95 -8.30
CA HIS A 248 -20.20 8.95 -8.81
C HIS A 248 -20.72 7.53 -8.60
N LYS A 249 -21.18 7.20 -7.38
CA LYS A 249 -21.77 5.90 -7.08
C LYS A 249 -22.98 5.60 -7.97
N LYS A 250 -23.93 6.54 -8.08
CA LYS A 250 -25.12 6.38 -8.95
C LYS A 250 -24.75 6.17 -10.41
N LEU A 251 -23.76 6.91 -10.91
CA LEU A 251 -23.26 6.76 -12.27
C LEU A 251 -22.66 5.36 -12.48
N MET A 252 -21.82 4.88 -11.56
CA MET A 252 -21.21 3.55 -11.70
C MET A 252 -22.24 2.44 -11.62
N ASP A 253 -23.19 2.53 -10.68
CA ASP A 253 -24.31 1.58 -10.56
C ASP A 253 -25.14 1.57 -11.86
N PHE A 254 -25.43 2.75 -12.44
CA PHE A 254 -26.11 2.85 -13.73
C PHE A 254 -25.33 2.21 -14.88
N ILE A 255 -24.01 2.42 -14.96
CA ILE A 255 -23.19 1.80 -16.01
C ILE A 255 -23.15 0.28 -15.85
N LEU A 256 -23.09 -0.21 -14.61
CA LEU A 256 -23.06 -1.64 -14.29
C LEU A 256 -24.32 -2.36 -14.76
N ASP A 257 -25.48 -1.71 -14.77
CA ASP A 257 -26.73 -2.29 -15.29
C ASP A 257 -26.63 -2.69 -16.79
N PHE A 258 -25.67 -2.12 -17.53
CA PHE A 258 -25.42 -2.44 -18.93
C PHE A 258 -24.10 -3.19 -19.17
N ALA A 259 -23.27 -3.34 -18.13
CA ALA A 259 -21.98 -3.99 -18.24
C ALA A 259 -22.12 -5.52 -18.22
N ILE A 260 -21.28 -6.19 -19.01
CA ILE A 260 -21.11 -7.65 -18.92
C ILE A 260 -19.96 -7.91 -17.94
N THR A 261 -20.29 -8.46 -16.78
CA THR A 261 -19.34 -8.84 -15.74
C THR A 261 -19.11 -10.35 -15.75
N ASN A 262 -17.88 -10.77 -15.43
CA ASN A 262 -17.52 -12.17 -15.23
C ASN A 262 -16.93 -12.31 -13.83
N GLU A 263 -17.33 -13.34 -13.10
CA GLU A 263 -16.73 -13.67 -11.82
C GLU A 263 -15.44 -14.44 -12.04
N VAL A 264 -14.36 -13.99 -11.39
CA VAL A 264 -13.06 -14.65 -11.38
C VAL A 264 -12.86 -15.22 -9.98
N GLN A 265 -12.45 -16.49 -9.88
CA GLN A 265 -12.15 -17.07 -8.58
C GLN A 265 -10.90 -16.44 -7.98
N PHE A 266 -10.96 -16.24 -6.67
CA PHE A 266 -9.83 -15.80 -5.87
C PHE A 266 -8.74 -16.89 -5.91
N ASP A 267 -7.53 -16.57 -6.38
CA ASP A 267 -6.35 -17.40 -6.18
C ASP A 267 -5.53 -16.89 -4.99
N GLU A 268 -4.99 -17.81 -4.18
CA GLU A 268 -4.18 -17.47 -3.00
C GLU A 268 -2.82 -16.87 -3.38
N HIS A 269 -2.41 -17.00 -4.65
CA HIS A 269 -1.20 -16.40 -5.21
C HIS A 269 -1.49 -15.02 -5.79
N GLY A 270 -2.03 -14.14 -4.95
CA GLY A 270 -2.47 -12.79 -5.31
C GLY A 270 -1.36 -11.92 -5.90
N HIS A 271 -1.17 -12.03 -7.21
CA HIS A 271 -0.62 -10.98 -8.06
C HIS A 271 -1.76 -10.39 -8.90
N TYR A 272 -2.85 -9.98 -8.25
CA TYR A 272 -3.78 -9.05 -8.89
C TYR A 272 -3.18 -7.64 -8.80
N HIS A 273 -2.33 -7.32 -9.76
CA HIS A 273 -1.93 -5.94 -10.05
C HIS A 273 -3.05 -5.29 -10.86
N PRO A 274 -3.73 -4.24 -10.35
CA PRO A 274 -4.81 -3.57 -11.09
C PRO A 274 -4.32 -2.89 -12.38
N ASP A 275 -3.02 -2.67 -12.46
CA ASP A 275 -2.32 -2.10 -13.60
C ASP A 275 -1.40 -3.16 -14.20
N GLY A 276 -1.54 -3.38 -15.50
CA GLY A 276 -0.45 -3.94 -16.30
C GLY A 276 0.73 -2.96 -16.25
N GLU A 277 1.59 -3.09 -15.23
CA GLU A 277 2.95 -2.59 -15.31
C GLU A 277 3.63 -3.37 -16.44
N TYR A 278 3.90 -2.66 -17.54
CA TYR A 278 4.94 -3.07 -18.47
C TYR A 278 6.26 -3.05 -17.70
N HIS A 279 6.60 -4.15 -17.04
CA HIS A 279 7.99 -4.51 -16.85
C HIS A 279 8.55 -4.83 -18.24
N HIS A 280 9.05 -3.80 -18.92
CA HIS A 280 10.16 -4.00 -19.85
C HIS A 280 11.34 -4.49 -18.99
N HIS A 281 11.40 -5.80 -18.78
CA HIS A 281 12.68 -6.48 -18.65
C HIS A 281 13.32 -6.41 -20.04
N ASP A 282 13.92 -5.27 -20.35
CA ASP A 282 14.97 -5.23 -21.37
C ASP A 282 16.21 -5.85 -20.71
N ASP A 283 16.24 -7.18 -20.68
CA ASP A 283 17.48 -7.94 -20.70
C ASP A 283 18.11 -7.70 -22.09
N GLU A 284 18.74 -6.54 -22.27
CA GLU A 284 19.80 -6.42 -23.27
C GLU A 284 21.13 -6.55 -22.55
N GLU A 285 21.71 -7.75 -22.67
CA GLU A 285 23.12 -8.02 -22.49
C GLU A 285 23.94 -6.95 -23.21
N LEU A 286 24.52 -6.02 -22.46
CA LEU A 286 25.65 -5.23 -22.94
C LEU A 286 26.87 -6.14 -22.98
N GLU A 287 26.98 -6.96 -24.03
CA GLU A 287 28.26 -7.50 -24.48
C GLU A 287 29.17 -6.31 -24.82
N LEU A 288 30.09 -6.02 -23.89
CA LEU A 288 31.23 -5.15 -24.13
C LEU A 288 32.17 -5.85 -25.10
N ASP A 289 31.96 -5.63 -26.39
CA ASP A 289 32.92 -6.04 -27.42
C ASP A 289 34.19 -5.17 -27.31
N HIS A 290 35.22 -5.80 -26.75
CA HIS A 290 36.60 -5.34 -26.82
C HIS A 290 37.13 -5.55 -28.25
N GLU A 291 37.09 -4.54 -29.10
CA GLU A 291 37.99 -4.49 -30.26
C GLU A 291 39.19 -3.57 -29.98
N HIS A 292 40.30 -4.25 -29.68
CA HIS A 292 41.66 -3.78 -29.95
C HIS A 292 41.88 -3.62 -31.47
N GLU A 293 42.99 -2.92 -31.79
CA GLU A 293 43.60 -2.72 -33.12
C GLU A 293 43.02 -1.52 -33.91
N HIS A 294 43.76 -0.64 -34.59
CA HIS A 294 45.17 -0.29 -34.71
C HIS A 294 45.20 0.83 -35.79
N ILE A 295 46.13 1.80 -35.69
CA ILE A 295 46.77 2.54 -36.80
C ILE A 295 45.86 3.58 -37.52
N HIS A 296 46.19 4.88 -37.59
CA HIS A 296 47.43 5.50 -38.07
C HIS A 296 47.76 6.83 -37.38
#